data_AF-A0AAU3YTL0-F1
#
_entry.id   AF-A0AAU3YTL0-F1
#
_cell.length_a   1.000
_cell.length_b   1.000
_cell.length_c   1.000
_cell.angle_alpha   90.00
_cell.angle_beta   90.00
_cell.angle_gamma   90.00
#
_symmetry.space_group_name_H-M   'P 1'
#
loop_
_entity.id
_entity.type
_entity.pdbx_description
1 polymer ?
#
loop_
_entity_poly.entity_id
_entity_poly.type
_entity_poly.pdbx_seq_one_letter_code
_entity_poly.pdbx_strand_id
1 'polypeptide(L)'
;MGWDRRLIQTGVRGDAASDDPVICPVDAEELDVFRREFAGETWWCGVLLGGCGAQLRTRRCETRVSHFFHLPDPDGQYPPCTRRSHDSGSADHLYVKASTHAWLRRQGHEPHYRFPDHSEAPLGSVVDIRLAGRRLRIHMDPALPADWNGADGEVVLGPGVPVSRDRLLEQGYVHRIRFDSQGSTRVPTLGTQTPQGTEWFPIEACEIGEDGRLTTPAVTRVRRALSSPAVSVSVAPVTGSPVAVSAAPLAVPAAAAESAERLPLQIGAMLRRIKTAVRENDGPRVRELVHTAEQQRARCEGIALDRLEAVLSDAAHFLENQQRLRTVLFGRLREAEQARALGAVRSLLGQINDFLRHDGPPTRGEAELMAAARRLRRPTPPARPATRAPRPGRPSSQERAEDPALKKARRLIRRLNQGDVRSAREERRIVKSLAPLLEEIGDRLSALERRDAQSWIDRVPAPRTPAKPAAPAPRQEEPSLEPDKLRAAAAAVRGALKKAAREQTVPTWERLEQQLGSALPKMTADDQVRLLIAVDEGTPGDQALLSSLLAASDSGLRRHYPAVAAASGLDVPDDEGDLRDVLEADVQQVYDHWRHA
;
A
#
# COMPACT_ATOMS: atom_id res chain seq x y z
N MET A 1 4.15 24.95 -39.07
CA MET A 1 5.08 25.13 -37.94
C MET A 1 4.46 24.50 -36.70
N GLY A 2 4.82 23.26 -36.37
CA GLY A 2 4.27 22.55 -35.22
C GLY A 2 4.90 23.06 -33.93
N TRP A 3 4.09 23.58 -33.00
CA TRP A 3 4.57 24.03 -31.69
C TRP A 3 4.66 22.83 -30.75
N ASP A 4 5.63 22.83 -29.85
CA ASP A 4 5.66 21.87 -28.74
C ASP A 4 4.42 22.09 -27.85
N ARG A 5 3.52 21.09 -27.81
CA ARG A 5 2.28 21.13 -27.01
C ARG A 5 2.47 20.55 -25.62
N ARG A 6 3.69 20.11 -25.26
CA ARG A 6 3.97 19.45 -23.98
C ARG A 6 4.13 20.49 -22.88
N LEU A 7 3.42 20.29 -21.78
CA LEU A 7 3.52 21.10 -20.57
C LEU A 7 4.63 20.51 -19.70
N ILE A 8 5.89 20.78 -20.03
CA ILE A 8 7.05 20.21 -19.33
C ILE A 8 7.26 20.94 -17.99
N GLN A 9 7.15 20.25 -16.87
CA GLN A 9 7.29 20.86 -15.54
C GLN A 9 8.69 20.73 -14.95
N THR A 10 9.58 19.95 -15.53
CA THR A 10 10.93 19.71 -14.97
C THR A 10 12.02 19.79 -16.04
N GLY A 11 13.18 20.27 -15.61
CA GLY A 11 14.41 20.34 -16.40
C GLY A 11 15.63 20.12 -15.50
N VAL A 12 16.81 20.27 -16.08
CA VAL A 12 18.08 20.32 -15.34
C VAL A 12 18.80 21.65 -15.59
N ARG A 13 19.56 22.12 -14.62
CA ARG A 13 20.28 23.39 -14.69
C ARG A 13 21.68 23.23 -15.28
N GLY A 14 22.13 24.23 -16.04
CA GLY A 14 23.51 24.34 -16.54
C GLY A 14 23.72 23.68 -17.90
N ASP A 15 23.57 22.37 -17.99
CA ASP A 15 23.73 21.62 -19.25
C ASP A 15 22.85 20.36 -19.32
N ALA A 16 22.81 19.71 -20.49
CA ALA A 16 21.98 18.55 -20.75
C ALA A 16 22.36 17.28 -19.95
N ALA A 17 23.61 17.16 -19.50
CA ALA A 17 24.13 16.04 -18.72
C ALA A 17 24.05 16.27 -17.20
N SER A 18 23.69 17.49 -16.79
CA SER A 18 23.51 17.88 -15.40
C SER A 18 22.53 16.98 -14.66
N ASP A 19 22.81 16.78 -13.38
CA ASP A 19 22.02 16.04 -12.41
C ASP A 19 21.36 16.96 -11.38
N ASP A 20 21.38 18.27 -11.61
CA ASP A 20 20.77 19.31 -10.78
C ASP A 20 19.35 19.63 -11.29
N PRO A 21 18.30 19.01 -10.71
CA PRO A 21 16.94 19.14 -11.20
C PRO A 21 16.31 20.48 -10.83
N VAL A 22 15.37 20.92 -11.65
CA VAL A 22 14.55 22.11 -11.37
C VAL A 22 13.10 21.86 -11.77
N ILE A 23 12.16 22.44 -11.02
CA ILE A 23 10.74 22.51 -11.36
C ILE A 23 10.40 23.90 -11.88
N CYS A 24 9.71 23.96 -13.01
CA CYS A 24 9.06 25.18 -13.47
C CYS A 24 7.88 25.48 -12.54
N PRO A 25 7.80 26.68 -11.92
CA PRO A 25 6.59 27.07 -11.22
C PRO A 25 5.38 27.04 -12.16
N VAL A 26 4.27 26.51 -11.65
CA VAL A 26 3.01 26.42 -12.40
C VAL A 26 2.29 27.77 -12.42
N ASP A 27 2.45 28.55 -11.35
CA ASP A 27 1.91 29.90 -11.23
C ASP A 27 2.76 30.92 -12.00
N ALA A 28 2.08 31.91 -12.57
CA ALA A 28 2.68 32.87 -13.46
C ALA A 28 3.52 33.93 -12.71
N GLU A 29 3.12 34.30 -11.49
CA GLU A 29 3.85 35.24 -10.64
C GLU A 29 5.06 34.55 -9.99
N GLU A 30 4.89 33.31 -9.53
CA GLU A 30 6.00 32.47 -9.06
C GLU A 30 7.03 32.23 -10.16
N LEU A 31 6.60 32.06 -11.42
CA LEU A 31 7.52 31.96 -12.55
C LEU A 31 8.34 33.24 -12.74
N ASP A 32 7.74 34.42 -12.52
CA ASP A 32 8.45 35.68 -12.63
C ASP A 32 9.45 35.87 -11.48
N VAL A 33 9.14 35.39 -10.27
CA VAL A 33 10.11 35.29 -9.16
C VAL A 33 11.25 34.35 -9.53
N PHE A 34 10.93 33.15 -10.01
CA PHE A 34 11.91 32.15 -10.46
C PHE A 34 12.85 32.69 -11.54
N ARG A 35 12.34 33.43 -12.53
CA ARG A 35 13.17 34.06 -13.57
C ARG A 35 14.14 35.10 -13.02
N ARG A 36 13.76 35.82 -11.96
CA ARG A 36 14.63 36.80 -11.30
C ARG A 36 15.68 36.10 -10.43
N GLU A 37 15.28 35.10 -9.67
CA GLU A 37 16.16 34.32 -8.80
C GLU A 37 17.26 33.60 -9.58
N PHE A 38 16.89 33.01 -10.72
CA PHE A 38 17.81 32.25 -11.58
C PHE A 38 18.21 33.02 -12.84
N ALA A 39 18.38 34.34 -12.74
CA ALA A 39 18.78 35.17 -13.86
C ALA A 39 20.16 34.76 -14.39
N GLY A 40 20.25 34.47 -15.70
CA GLY A 40 21.50 34.02 -16.35
C GLY A 40 21.72 32.51 -16.36
N GLU A 41 20.88 31.75 -15.66
CA GLU A 41 20.93 30.28 -15.69
C GLU A 41 20.30 29.73 -16.98
N THR A 42 20.70 28.51 -17.33
CA THR A 42 20.15 27.78 -18.47
C THR A 42 19.50 26.48 -18.05
N TRP A 43 18.43 26.11 -18.76
CA TRP A 43 17.60 24.95 -18.47
C TRP A 43 17.67 23.98 -19.63
N TRP A 44 17.67 22.69 -19.34
CA TRP A 44 17.84 21.66 -20.36
C TRP A 44 16.86 20.51 -20.15
N CYS A 45 16.42 19.92 -21.26
CA CYS A 45 15.68 18.66 -21.28
C CYS A 45 16.66 17.52 -21.01
N GLY A 46 17.05 17.38 -19.74
CA GLY A 46 18.21 16.59 -19.33
C GLY A 46 18.15 15.13 -19.79
N VAL A 47 19.30 14.58 -20.17
CA VAL A 47 19.41 13.17 -20.57
C VAL A 47 19.09 12.24 -19.39
N LEU A 48 19.44 12.67 -18.18
CA LEU A 48 19.11 11.95 -16.95
C LEU A 48 17.62 12.02 -16.59
N LEU A 49 16.80 12.79 -17.31
CA LEU A 49 15.34 12.79 -17.22
C LEU A 49 14.68 11.93 -18.33
N GLY A 50 15.49 11.21 -19.12
CA GLY A 50 15.04 10.61 -20.37
C GLY A 50 14.69 11.66 -21.44
N GLY A 51 15.25 12.86 -21.32
CA GLY A 51 15.07 13.99 -22.24
C GLY A 51 15.98 13.92 -23.46
N CYS A 52 15.73 14.79 -24.44
CA CYS A 52 16.49 14.85 -25.70
C CYS A 52 17.79 15.65 -25.63
N GLY A 53 18.10 16.27 -24.49
CA GLY A 53 19.28 17.11 -24.30
C GLY A 53 19.19 18.50 -24.90
N ALA A 54 18.03 18.90 -25.45
CA ALA A 54 17.85 20.24 -25.98
C ALA A 54 17.57 21.27 -24.89
N GLN A 55 17.98 22.51 -25.15
CA GLN A 55 17.79 23.62 -24.23
C GLN A 55 16.30 23.96 -24.09
N LEU A 56 15.88 24.31 -22.88
CA LEU A 56 14.53 24.69 -22.51
C LEU A 56 14.44 26.20 -22.25
N ARG A 57 13.25 26.76 -22.49
CA ARG A 57 12.85 28.08 -22.00
C ARG A 57 11.55 27.98 -21.21
N THR A 58 11.30 28.99 -20.38
CA THR A 58 10.07 29.09 -19.60
C THR A 58 9.00 29.83 -20.38
N ARG A 59 7.78 29.27 -20.40
CA ARG A 59 6.58 29.92 -20.93
C ARG A 59 5.69 30.32 -19.77
N ARG A 60 5.44 31.63 -19.69
CA ARG A 60 4.48 32.20 -18.75
C ARG A 60 3.07 32.03 -19.33
N CYS A 61 2.15 31.51 -18.53
CA CYS A 61 0.75 31.33 -18.91
C CYS A 61 -0.16 31.89 -17.81
N GLU A 62 -1.20 32.64 -18.19
CA GLU A 62 -2.17 33.23 -17.24
C GLU A 62 -3.41 32.36 -17.05
N THR A 63 -3.81 31.63 -18.11
CA THR A 63 -5.02 30.79 -18.12
C THR A 63 -4.70 29.30 -18.08
N ARG A 64 -3.42 28.94 -18.17
CA ARG A 64 -2.91 27.55 -18.12
C ARG A 64 -1.68 27.52 -17.22
N VAL A 65 -1.24 26.32 -16.86
CA VAL A 65 0.01 26.15 -16.13
C VAL A 65 1.21 26.68 -16.92
N SER A 66 2.03 27.49 -16.26
CA SER A 66 3.35 27.85 -16.75
C SER A 66 4.22 26.59 -16.84
N HIS A 67 5.10 26.52 -17.84
CA HIS A 67 5.86 25.31 -18.15
C HIS A 67 7.16 25.62 -18.92
N PHE A 68 8.09 24.67 -18.93
CA PHE A 68 9.20 24.65 -19.87
C PHE A 68 8.75 24.21 -21.27
N PHE A 69 9.45 24.70 -22.28
CA PHE A 69 9.31 24.25 -23.67
C PHE A 69 10.68 24.21 -24.36
N HIS A 70 10.83 23.35 -25.37
CA HIS A 70 12.08 23.25 -26.13
C HIS A 70 12.36 24.51 -26.94
N LEU A 71 13.61 24.95 -26.94
CA LEU A 71 14.09 25.91 -27.93
C LEU A 71 14.17 25.22 -29.31
N PRO A 72 13.68 25.86 -30.38
CA PRO A 72 13.91 25.36 -31.72
C PRO A 72 15.41 25.45 -32.05
N ASP A 73 15.86 24.54 -32.91
CA ASP A 73 17.20 24.59 -33.49
C ASP A 73 17.37 25.82 -34.42
N PRO A 74 18.60 26.13 -34.89
CA PRO A 74 18.84 27.28 -35.77
C PRO A 74 18.02 27.26 -37.07
N ASP A 75 17.57 26.08 -37.52
CA ASP A 75 16.72 25.90 -38.70
C ASP A 75 15.21 26.03 -38.38
N GLY A 76 14.88 26.39 -37.13
CA GLY A 76 13.51 26.60 -36.66
C GLY A 76 12.73 25.31 -36.38
N GLN A 77 13.41 24.16 -36.34
CA GLN A 77 12.79 22.86 -36.07
C GLN A 77 12.91 22.49 -34.59
N TYR A 78 11.87 21.85 -34.07
CA TYR A 78 11.89 21.37 -32.69
C TYR A 78 12.52 19.98 -32.63
N PRO A 79 13.40 19.71 -31.66
CA PRO A 79 14.04 18.42 -31.53
C PRO A 79 13.00 17.33 -31.23
N PRO A 80 13.11 16.14 -31.87
CA PRO A 80 12.20 15.03 -31.61
C PRO A 80 12.44 14.49 -30.20
N CYS A 81 11.63 14.95 -29.25
CA CYS A 81 11.75 14.52 -27.86
C CYS A 81 10.90 13.26 -27.61
N THR A 82 11.51 12.19 -27.12
CA THR A 82 10.82 10.92 -26.76
C THR A 82 10.37 10.88 -25.30
N ARG A 83 10.71 11.91 -24.52
CA ARG A 83 10.34 12.04 -23.11
C ARG A 83 8.82 11.97 -22.93
N ARG A 84 8.37 11.02 -22.10
CA ARG A 84 6.95 10.75 -21.83
C ARG A 84 6.45 11.42 -20.56
N SER A 85 7.27 11.49 -19.52
CA SER A 85 6.91 12.07 -18.23
C SER A 85 7.21 13.57 -18.20
N HIS A 86 6.21 14.37 -17.82
CA HIS A 86 6.25 15.83 -17.96
C HIS A 86 5.69 16.56 -16.73
N ASP A 87 5.29 15.82 -15.69
CA ASP A 87 4.88 16.37 -14.39
C ASP A 87 6.11 16.70 -13.50
N SER A 88 5.81 17.27 -12.33
CA SER A 88 6.82 17.59 -11.31
C SER A 88 7.53 16.35 -10.75
N GLY A 89 6.91 15.17 -10.80
CA GLY A 89 7.45 13.90 -10.31
C GLY A 89 8.49 13.25 -11.21
N SER A 90 8.52 13.63 -12.48
CA SER A 90 9.45 13.08 -13.47
C SER A 90 10.94 13.33 -13.21
N ALA A 91 11.29 14.15 -12.21
CA ALA A 91 12.66 14.40 -11.77
C ALA A 91 12.97 13.89 -10.35
N ASP A 92 12.06 13.15 -9.71
CA ASP A 92 12.20 12.76 -8.30
C ASP A 92 13.48 11.95 -8.05
N HIS A 93 13.91 11.11 -8.99
CA HIS A 93 15.16 10.36 -8.87
C HIS A 93 16.41 11.25 -8.82
N LEU A 94 16.38 12.44 -9.45
CA LEU A 94 17.45 13.42 -9.31
C LEU A 94 17.39 14.13 -7.95
N TYR A 95 16.19 14.45 -7.45
CA TYR A 95 16.01 15.02 -6.11
C TYR A 95 16.43 14.05 -5.01
N VAL A 96 16.25 12.73 -5.22
CA VAL A 96 16.84 11.68 -4.38
C VAL A 96 18.34 11.86 -4.31
N LYS A 97 19.03 11.91 -5.46
CA LYS A 97 20.49 12.05 -5.51
C LYS A 97 20.95 13.33 -4.80
N ALA A 98 20.40 14.48 -5.16
CA ALA A 98 20.78 15.77 -4.59
C ALA A 98 20.64 15.78 -3.06
N SER A 99 19.48 15.36 -2.56
CA SER A 99 19.17 15.43 -1.12
C SER A 99 19.93 14.38 -0.32
N THR A 100 20.00 13.14 -0.83
CA THR A 100 20.73 12.07 -0.13
C THR A 100 22.23 12.29 -0.19
N HIS A 101 22.79 12.95 -1.22
CA HIS A 101 24.23 13.16 -1.32
C HIS A 101 24.73 14.06 -0.20
N ALA A 102 24.07 15.21 0.01
CA ALA A 102 24.42 16.13 1.10
C ALA A 102 24.20 15.48 2.48
N TRP A 103 23.10 14.74 2.65
CA TRP A 103 22.80 14.01 3.88
C TRP A 103 23.83 12.92 4.21
N LEU A 104 24.18 12.05 3.26
CA LEU A 104 25.14 10.96 3.46
C LEU A 104 26.56 11.48 3.70
N ARG A 105 26.98 12.54 3.00
CA ARG A 105 28.28 13.18 3.22
C ARG A 105 28.39 13.79 4.63
N ARG A 106 27.31 14.38 5.17
CA ARG A 106 27.26 14.87 6.56
C ARG A 106 27.46 13.74 7.58
N GLN A 107 27.08 12.51 7.25
CA GLN A 107 27.29 11.32 8.07
C GLN A 107 28.65 10.64 7.82
N GLY A 108 29.53 11.24 7.01
CA GLY A 108 30.86 10.70 6.71
C GLY A 108 30.86 9.59 5.66
N HIS A 109 29.75 9.35 4.96
CA HIS A 109 29.69 8.37 3.87
C HIS A 109 30.07 8.97 2.53
N GLU A 110 30.62 8.13 1.65
CA GLU A 110 30.89 8.47 0.25
C GLU A 110 29.92 7.71 -0.67
N PRO A 111 28.76 8.31 -1.01
CA PRO A 111 27.76 7.64 -1.82
C PRO A 111 28.13 7.63 -3.31
N HIS A 112 27.98 6.48 -3.95
CA HIS A 112 28.06 6.34 -5.40
C HIS A 112 26.68 6.01 -5.98
N TYR A 113 26.18 6.91 -6.84
CA TYR A 113 24.86 6.81 -7.45
C TYR A 113 24.92 6.12 -8.80
N ARG A 114 23.94 5.26 -9.06
CA ARG A 114 23.66 4.71 -10.38
C ARG A 114 22.17 4.85 -10.66
N PHE A 115 21.87 5.25 -11.89
CA PHE A 115 20.54 5.23 -12.47
C PHE A 115 20.54 4.10 -13.50
N PRO A 116 20.15 2.87 -13.11
CA PRO A 116 20.18 1.75 -14.03
C PRO A 116 19.31 2.07 -15.24
N ASP A 117 19.94 2.06 -16.42
CA ASP A 117 19.22 2.07 -17.67
C ASP A 117 18.67 0.66 -17.91
N HIS A 118 17.36 0.57 -18.08
CA HIS A 118 16.65 -0.67 -18.27
C HIS A 118 15.85 -0.51 -19.55
N SER A 119 16.09 -1.37 -20.53
CA SER A 119 15.38 -1.34 -21.83
C SER A 119 13.85 -1.41 -21.70
N GLU A 120 13.34 -1.81 -20.53
CA GLU A 120 11.93 -2.02 -20.22
C GLU A 120 11.36 -1.00 -19.21
N ALA A 121 12.17 -0.07 -18.71
CA ALA A 121 11.75 0.91 -17.71
C ALA A 121 12.33 2.30 -18.01
N PRO A 122 11.55 3.39 -17.87
CA PRO A 122 12.08 4.73 -18.01
C PRO A 122 13.32 4.97 -17.15
N LEU A 123 14.25 5.75 -17.69
CA LEU A 123 15.37 6.23 -16.90
C LEU A 123 14.84 7.02 -15.68
N GLY A 124 15.33 6.67 -14.49
CA GLY A 124 14.85 7.22 -13.22
C GLY A 124 13.90 6.30 -12.44
N SER A 125 13.42 5.19 -13.03
CA SER A 125 12.55 4.23 -12.36
C SER A 125 13.20 3.52 -11.16
N VAL A 126 14.54 3.46 -11.11
CA VAL A 126 15.31 2.92 -9.99
C VAL A 126 16.52 3.81 -9.72
N VAL A 127 16.81 4.06 -8.43
CA VAL A 127 18.04 4.71 -7.98
C VAL A 127 18.82 3.74 -7.09
N ASP A 128 20.04 3.40 -7.49
CA ASP A 128 20.96 2.62 -6.69
C ASP A 128 21.97 3.56 -6.03
N ILE A 129 22.00 3.57 -4.70
CA ILE A 129 23.01 4.27 -3.89
C ILE A 129 23.92 3.22 -3.29
N ARG A 130 25.20 3.24 -3.64
CA ARG A 130 26.22 2.38 -3.02
C ARG A 130 26.92 3.12 -1.90
N LEU A 131 26.93 2.50 -0.73
CA LEU A 131 27.66 2.87 0.47
C LEU A 131 28.69 1.76 0.74
N ALA A 132 29.81 2.02 1.42
CA ALA A 132 30.91 1.06 1.58
C ALA A 132 30.47 -0.38 1.96
N GLY A 133 30.32 -1.25 0.95
CA GLY A 133 29.87 -2.65 1.09
C GLY A 133 28.37 -2.92 1.03
N ARG A 134 27.49 -1.91 0.90
CA ARG A 134 26.02 -2.07 0.85
C ARG A 134 25.34 -1.20 -0.19
N ARG A 135 24.16 -1.62 -0.63
CA ARG A 135 23.33 -0.89 -1.60
C ARG A 135 22.01 -0.48 -0.97
N LEU A 136 21.64 0.79 -1.11
CA LEU A 136 20.25 1.23 -0.96
C LEU A 136 19.64 1.31 -2.36
N ARG A 137 18.54 0.59 -2.59
CA ARG A 137 17.83 0.58 -3.86
C ARG A 137 16.47 1.21 -3.69
N ILE A 138 16.26 2.34 -4.35
CA ILE A 138 15.02 3.10 -4.31
C ILE A 138 14.26 2.79 -5.60
N HIS A 139 13.09 2.16 -5.47
CA HIS A 139 12.17 1.93 -6.58
C HIS A 139 11.25 3.13 -6.70
N MET A 140 11.23 3.78 -7.86
CA MET A 140 10.51 5.05 -8.08
C MET A 140 9.32 4.91 -9.02
N ASP A 141 9.24 3.80 -9.75
CA ASP A 141 8.22 3.56 -10.76
C ASP A 141 7.14 2.61 -10.24
N PRO A 142 5.89 3.06 -10.06
CA PRO A 142 4.76 2.22 -9.67
C PRO A 142 4.50 1.06 -10.63
N ALA A 143 4.90 1.21 -11.90
CA ALA A 143 4.75 0.21 -12.94
C ALA A 143 5.90 -0.80 -12.96
N LEU A 144 6.75 -0.86 -11.92
CA LEU A 144 7.77 -1.90 -11.76
C LEU A 144 7.71 -2.52 -10.35
N PRO A 145 7.76 -3.85 -10.23
CA PRO A 145 7.78 -4.47 -8.92
C PRO A 145 9.13 -4.19 -8.24
N ALA A 146 9.11 -4.02 -6.92
CA ALA A 146 10.33 -3.89 -6.15
C ALA A 146 11.16 -5.18 -6.19
N ASP A 147 12.48 -5.03 -6.32
CA ASP A 147 13.41 -6.15 -6.36
C ASP A 147 13.82 -6.56 -4.94
N TRP A 148 13.00 -7.42 -4.36
CA TRP A 148 13.15 -7.92 -3.01
C TRP A 148 14.25 -8.98 -2.80
N ASN A 149 14.79 -9.55 -3.88
CA ASN A 149 15.70 -10.70 -3.83
C ASN A 149 17.16 -10.32 -4.08
N GLY A 150 17.47 -9.02 -4.18
CA GLY A 150 18.84 -8.55 -4.28
C GLY A 150 19.61 -8.83 -2.99
N ALA A 151 20.60 -9.73 -3.04
CA ALA A 151 21.31 -10.26 -1.88
C ALA A 151 21.94 -9.20 -0.94
N ASP A 152 22.27 -8.00 -1.46
CA ASP A 152 23.05 -6.98 -0.74
C ASP A 152 22.37 -5.59 -0.69
N GLY A 153 21.05 -5.53 -0.93
CA GLY A 153 20.31 -4.27 -1.11
C GLY A 153 19.18 -4.04 -0.12
N GLU A 154 19.20 -2.95 0.63
CA GLU A 154 18.02 -2.46 1.34
C GLU A 154 17.07 -1.74 0.37
N VAL A 155 15.79 -2.10 0.43
CA VAL A 155 14.77 -1.64 -0.51
C VAL A 155 14.00 -0.47 0.10
N VAL A 156 13.92 0.63 -0.66
CA VAL A 156 13.08 1.80 -0.35
C VAL A 156 12.06 1.96 -1.47
N LEU A 157 10.80 2.15 -1.11
CA LEU A 157 9.70 2.26 -2.06
C LEU A 157 9.27 3.73 -2.23
N GLY A 158 9.31 4.22 -3.46
CA GLY A 158 8.85 5.55 -3.85
C GLY A 158 7.34 5.72 -3.84
N PRO A 159 6.86 6.92 -4.18
CA PRO A 159 5.43 7.22 -4.27
C PRO A 159 4.72 6.23 -5.20
N GLY A 160 3.58 5.68 -4.75
CA GLY A 160 2.76 4.78 -5.56
C GLY A 160 3.34 3.37 -5.80
N VAL A 161 4.59 3.08 -5.42
CA VAL A 161 5.17 1.74 -5.61
C VAL A 161 4.49 0.73 -4.69
N PRO A 162 3.84 -0.33 -5.22
CA PRO A 162 3.05 -1.22 -4.38
C PRO A 162 3.92 -2.13 -3.51
N VAL A 163 3.39 -2.50 -2.34
CA VAL A 163 3.91 -3.58 -1.50
C VAL A 163 2.73 -4.42 -1.03
N SER A 164 2.82 -5.74 -1.17
CA SER A 164 1.76 -6.61 -0.70
C SER A 164 1.71 -6.66 0.82
N ARG A 165 0.51 -6.86 1.37
CA ARG A 165 0.33 -7.02 2.82
C ARG A 165 1.11 -8.22 3.37
N ASP A 166 1.14 -9.33 2.64
CA ASP A 166 1.92 -10.51 3.01
C ASP A 166 3.42 -10.18 3.08
N ARG A 167 3.94 -9.46 2.08
CA ARG A 167 5.34 -9.02 2.09
C ARG A 167 5.66 -8.08 3.24
N LEU A 168 4.76 -7.15 3.53
CA LEU A 168 4.91 -6.22 4.65
C LEU A 168 4.91 -6.95 6.01
N LEU A 169 4.05 -7.96 6.17
CA LEU A 169 4.02 -8.81 7.36
C LEU A 169 5.29 -9.67 7.49
N GLU A 170 5.79 -10.22 6.38
CA GLU A 170 7.04 -10.99 6.35
C GLU A 170 8.27 -10.15 6.71
N GLN A 171 8.33 -8.90 6.23
CA GLN A 171 9.46 -7.99 6.50
C GLN A 171 9.32 -7.26 7.85
N GLY A 172 8.11 -7.22 8.43
CA GLY A 172 7.78 -6.45 9.63
C GLY A 172 7.62 -4.95 9.38
N TYR A 173 8.48 -4.38 8.54
CA TYR A 173 8.39 -3.00 8.03
C TYR A 173 9.04 -2.87 6.65
N VAL A 174 8.73 -1.80 5.92
CA VAL A 174 9.43 -1.40 4.69
C VAL A 174 9.73 0.11 4.71
N HIS A 175 10.82 0.51 4.06
CA HIS A 175 11.15 1.93 3.91
C HIS A 175 10.36 2.55 2.76
N ARG A 176 9.90 3.78 2.99
CA ARG A 176 9.19 4.60 2.02
C ARG A 176 9.95 5.89 1.73
N ILE A 177 9.75 6.46 0.56
CA ILE A 177 10.16 7.83 0.25
C ILE A 177 9.02 8.55 -0.45
N ARG A 178 8.78 9.81 -0.09
CA ARG A 178 7.87 10.72 -0.78
C ARG A 178 8.51 12.10 -0.93
N PHE A 179 7.92 12.96 -1.74
CA PHE A 179 8.50 14.25 -2.11
C PHE A 179 7.48 15.36 -1.92
N ASP A 180 7.84 16.34 -1.10
CA ASP A 180 7.05 17.54 -0.89
C ASP A 180 7.64 18.67 -1.76
N SER A 181 6.79 19.37 -2.52
CA SER A 181 7.22 20.50 -3.35
C SER A 181 7.48 21.73 -2.49
N GLN A 182 8.64 22.37 -2.66
CA GLN A 182 9.05 23.58 -1.98
C GLN A 182 9.56 24.58 -3.03
N GLY A 183 8.68 25.45 -3.51
CA GLY A 183 8.96 26.34 -4.64
C GLY A 183 9.35 25.56 -5.90
N SER A 184 10.52 25.86 -6.45
CA SER A 184 11.08 25.20 -7.65
C SER A 184 11.84 23.89 -7.36
N THR A 185 11.78 23.38 -6.13
CA THR A 185 12.50 22.18 -5.68
C THR A 185 11.57 21.14 -5.08
N ARG A 186 12.04 19.90 -4.96
CA ARG A 186 11.35 18.86 -4.18
C ARG A 186 12.24 18.34 -3.07
N VAL A 187 11.64 18.20 -1.90
CA VAL A 187 12.32 17.73 -0.70
C VAL A 187 11.83 16.31 -0.36
N PRO A 188 12.72 15.31 -0.33
CA PRO A 188 12.33 13.97 0.05
C PRO A 188 12.14 13.84 1.57
N THR A 189 11.13 13.05 1.95
CA THR A 189 10.93 12.56 3.32
C THR A 189 10.95 11.04 3.32
N LEU A 190 11.54 10.45 4.36
CA LEU A 190 11.67 9.02 4.51
C LEU A 190 10.60 8.50 5.45
N GLY A 191 9.96 7.40 5.07
CA GLY A 191 8.90 6.77 5.83
C GLY A 191 9.27 5.37 6.28
N THR A 192 8.62 4.92 7.34
CA THR A 192 8.61 3.51 7.76
C THR A 192 7.18 3.02 7.75
N GLN A 193 6.89 2.16 6.78
CA GLN A 193 5.58 1.53 6.66
C GLN A 193 5.58 0.23 7.46
N THR A 194 4.58 0.09 8.30
CA THR A 194 4.23 -1.11 9.07
C THR A 194 2.79 -1.52 8.72
N PRO A 195 2.29 -2.69 9.17
CA PRO A 195 0.89 -3.05 8.98
C PRO A 195 -0.12 -2.03 9.57
N GLN A 196 0.31 -1.16 10.48
CA GLN A 196 -0.49 -0.11 11.11
C GLN A 196 -0.48 1.23 10.35
N GLY A 197 0.31 1.34 9.28
CA GLY A 197 0.44 2.58 8.51
C GLY A 197 1.89 3.03 8.33
N THR A 198 2.06 4.23 7.76
CA THR A 198 3.38 4.81 7.47
C THR A 198 3.65 6.02 8.34
N GLU A 199 4.77 6.00 9.04
CA GLU A 199 5.27 7.16 9.79
C GLU A 199 6.39 7.84 9.01
N TRP A 200 6.28 9.16 8.82
CA TRP A 200 7.16 9.95 7.96
C TRP A 200 8.11 10.84 8.76
N PHE A 201 9.34 10.97 8.27
CA PHE A 201 10.43 11.70 8.91
C PHE A 201 11.20 12.53 7.87
N PRO A 202 11.68 13.74 8.25
CA PRO A 202 12.65 14.45 7.42
C PRO A 202 13.92 13.60 7.31
N ILE A 203 14.62 13.71 6.17
CA ILE A 203 15.82 12.90 5.91
C ILE A 203 16.91 13.17 6.95
N GLU A 204 16.97 14.39 7.49
CA GLU A 204 17.87 14.81 8.58
C GLU A 204 17.67 14.02 9.87
N ALA A 205 16.46 13.51 10.13
CA ALA A 205 16.16 12.71 11.31
C ALA A 205 16.46 11.21 11.10
N CYS A 206 16.96 10.83 9.92
CA CYS A 206 17.31 9.46 9.57
C CYS A 206 18.83 9.30 9.48
N GLU A 207 19.30 8.08 9.76
CA GLU A 207 20.72 7.75 9.80
C GLU A 207 21.01 6.46 9.07
N ILE A 208 22.22 6.33 8.54
CA ILE A 208 22.78 5.03 8.17
C ILE A 208 23.46 4.47 9.43
N GLY A 209 22.92 3.38 9.97
CA GLY A 209 23.49 2.72 11.14
C GLY A 209 24.88 2.15 10.86
N GLU A 210 25.62 1.78 11.90
CA GLU A 210 26.95 1.14 11.78
C GLU A 210 26.91 -0.16 10.96
N ASP A 211 25.78 -0.84 10.96
CA ASP A 211 25.53 -2.02 10.13
C ASP A 211 25.27 -1.67 8.66
N GLY A 212 25.33 -0.39 8.27
CA GLY A 212 25.07 0.12 6.94
C GLY A 212 23.61 0.04 6.51
N ARG A 213 22.66 -0.06 7.45
CA ARG A 213 21.21 0.01 7.17
C ARG A 213 20.65 1.40 7.39
N LEU A 214 19.69 1.77 6.55
CA LEU A 214 18.84 2.91 6.77
C LEU A 214 18.03 2.71 8.06
N THR A 215 18.15 3.69 8.96
CA THR A 215 17.46 3.70 10.24
C THR A 215 16.67 4.99 10.36
N THR A 216 15.36 4.85 10.47
CA THR A 216 14.45 5.93 10.83
C THR A 216 14.16 5.85 12.34
N PRO A 217 13.62 6.92 12.96
CA PRO A 217 13.20 6.88 14.36
C PRO A 217 12.19 5.75 14.65
N ALA A 218 11.30 5.42 13.70
CA ALA A 218 10.35 4.32 13.83
C ALA A 218 11.04 2.95 13.80
N VAL A 219 12.02 2.74 12.92
CA VAL A 219 12.77 1.47 12.84
C VAL A 219 13.48 1.17 14.15
N THR A 220 14.04 2.17 14.81
CA THR A 220 14.67 2.01 16.13
C THR A 220 13.69 1.46 17.17
N ARG A 221 12.43 1.92 17.17
CA ARG A 221 11.39 1.41 18.07
C ARG A 221 10.99 -0.02 17.72
N VAL A 222 10.78 -0.32 16.44
CA VAL A 222 10.44 -1.67 15.96
C VAL A 222 11.53 -2.68 16.35
N ARG A 223 12.81 -2.35 16.13
CA ARG A 223 13.94 -3.22 16.51
C ARG A 223 14.04 -3.45 18.02
N ARG A 224 13.77 -2.43 18.84
CA ARG A 224 13.74 -2.56 20.31
C ARG A 224 12.63 -3.50 20.79
N ALA A 225 11.44 -3.40 20.23
CA ALA A 225 10.32 -4.27 20.58
C ALA A 225 10.60 -5.75 20.29
N LEU A 226 11.34 -6.04 19.21
CA LEU A 226 11.75 -7.39 18.82
C LEU A 226 12.89 -7.97 19.67
N SER A 227 13.64 -7.13 20.40
CA SER A 227 14.84 -7.53 21.14
C SER A 227 14.60 -7.81 22.64
N SER A 228 13.38 -7.64 23.15
CA SER A 228 13.06 -7.88 24.57
C SER A 228 12.76 -9.36 24.85
N PRO A 229 13.47 -10.04 25.78
CA PRO A 229 13.20 -11.43 26.12
C PRO A 229 11.89 -11.57 26.91
N ALA A 230 11.03 -12.49 26.50
CA ALA A 230 9.75 -12.77 27.14
C ALA A 230 9.94 -13.33 28.56
N VAL A 231 9.46 -12.61 29.58
CA VAL A 231 9.40 -13.08 30.98
C VAL A 231 8.37 -14.21 31.09
N SER A 232 8.84 -15.38 31.52
CA SER A 232 8.03 -16.58 31.76
C SER A 232 7.30 -16.45 33.11
N VAL A 233 5.97 -16.51 33.11
CA VAL A 233 5.19 -16.67 34.35
C VAL A 233 4.54 -18.05 34.33
N SER A 234 5.05 -18.94 35.19
CA SER A 234 4.45 -20.24 35.51
C SER A 234 3.18 -20.06 36.34
N VAL A 235 2.12 -20.81 36.02
CA VAL A 235 0.98 -21.00 36.93
C VAL A 235 0.63 -22.49 36.99
N ALA A 236 0.58 -23.00 38.22
CA ALA A 236 0.26 -24.39 38.59
C ALA A 236 -1.26 -24.68 38.48
N PRO A 237 -1.68 -25.97 38.41
CA PRO A 237 -3.06 -26.33 38.07
C PRO A 237 -3.96 -26.41 39.31
N VAL A 238 -5.20 -25.92 39.18
CA VAL A 238 -6.28 -26.23 40.14
C VAL A 238 -7.43 -26.90 39.39
N THR A 239 -7.79 -28.06 39.92
CA THR A 239 -8.84 -28.98 39.49
C THR A 239 -10.23 -28.45 39.77
N GLY A 240 -11.16 -28.58 38.82
CA GLY A 240 -12.59 -28.41 39.03
C GLY A 240 -13.42 -28.77 37.80
N SER A 241 -14.21 -29.84 37.88
CA SER A 241 -15.14 -30.31 36.85
C SER A 241 -16.31 -29.34 36.61
N PRO A 242 -16.94 -29.35 35.42
CA PRO A 242 -17.93 -28.36 35.03
C PRO A 242 -19.36 -28.77 35.43
N VAL A 243 -20.16 -27.79 35.84
CA VAL A 243 -21.63 -27.90 35.89
C VAL A 243 -22.21 -27.08 34.75
N ALA A 244 -23.06 -27.72 33.96
CA ALA A 244 -23.76 -27.17 32.82
C ALA A 244 -24.88 -26.22 33.26
N VAL A 245 -25.03 -25.08 32.58
CA VAL A 245 -26.33 -24.42 32.43
C VAL A 245 -26.48 -23.98 30.98
N SER A 246 -27.57 -24.45 30.39
CA SER A 246 -28.05 -24.24 29.03
C SER A 246 -28.50 -22.79 28.82
N ALA A 247 -28.09 -22.20 27.69
CA ALA A 247 -28.83 -21.11 27.05
C ALA A 247 -28.80 -21.37 25.53
N ALA A 248 -29.99 -21.58 24.97
CA ALA A 248 -30.21 -21.92 23.57
C ALA A 248 -29.80 -20.78 22.61
N PRO A 249 -29.38 -21.11 21.38
CA PRO A 249 -28.99 -20.13 20.38
C PRO A 249 -30.20 -19.55 19.66
N LEU A 250 -30.29 -18.22 19.60
CA LEU A 250 -31.12 -17.55 18.57
C LEU A 250 -30.39 -17.71 17.23
N ALA A 251 -30.87 -18.66 16.45
CA ALA A 251 -30.47 -18.89 15.07
C ALA A 251 -30.89 -17.71 14.19
N VAL A 252 -29.92 -17.04 13.57
CA VAL A 252 -30.16 -16.22 12.38
C VAL A 252 -30.31 -17.20 11.20
N PRO A 253 -31.40 -17.16 10.43
CA PRO A 253 -31.61 -18.13 9.36
C PRO A 253 -30.60 -17.89 8.23
N ALA A 254 -29.84 -18.95 7.94
CA ALA A 254 -29.05 -19.11 6.73
C ALA A 254 -30.00 -19.33 5.53
N ALA A 255 -30.64 -18.26 5.08
CA ALA A 255 -31.44 -18.22 3.86
C ALA A 255 -31.58 -16.76 3.38
N ALA A 256 -30.45 -16.09 3.15
CA ALA A 256 -30.38 -14.79 2.47
C ALA A 256 -29.08 -14.67 1.64
N ALA A 257 -28.54 -15.81 1.20
CA ALA A 257 -27.33 -15.87 0.37
C ALA A 257 -27.63 -15.87 -1.14
N GLU A 258 -28.90 -15.82 -1.54
CA GLU A 258 -29.31 -15.73 -2.93
C GLU A 258 -30.51 -14.76 -2.99
N SER A 259 -30.35 -13.62 -3.69
CA SER A 259 -31.31 -12.50 -3.85
C SER A 259 -31.11 -11.25 -2.97
N ALA A 260 -29.86 -10.81 -2.74
CA ALA A 260 -29.59 -9.40 -2.42
C ALA A 260 -29.76 -8.56 -3.70
N GLU A 261 -31.00 -8.19 -4.01
CA GLU A 261 -31.30 -7.15 -4.98
C GLU A 261 -30.54 -5.86 -4.63
N ARG A 262 -29.74 -5.42 -5.59
CA ARG A 262 -29.13 -4.10 -5.81
C ARG A 262 -29.70 -2.96 -4.95
N LEU A 263 -29.22 -2.82 -3.71
CA LEU A 263 -29.27 -1.55 -2.99
C LEU A 263 -28.22 -0.61 -3.60
N PRO A 264 -28.55 0.66 -3.91
CA PRO A 264 -27.61 1.58 -4.56
C PRO A 264 -26.42 1.84 -3.62
N LEU A 265 -25.22 1.50 -4.09
CA LEU A 265 -23.96 1.84 -3.41
C LEU A 265 -23.82 3.37 -3.38
N GLN A 266 -23.61 3.95 -2.19
CA GLN A 266 -23.26 5.37 -2.07
C GLN A 266 -22.05 5.69 -2.95
N ILE A 267 -22.09 6.81 -3.69
CA ILE A 267 -20.98 7.25 -4.54
C ILE A 267 -19.71 7.38 -3.69
N GLY A 268 -19.80 8.03 -2.52
CA GLY A 268 -18.68 8.14 -1.58
C GLY A 268 -18.10 6.78 -1.15
N ALA A 269 -18.95 5.81 -0.80
CA ALA A 269 -18.51 4.46 -0.44
C ALA A 269 -17.82 3.73 -1.62
N MET A 270 -18.29 3.97 -2.84
CA MET A 270 -17.71 3.41 -4.04
C MET A 270 -16.34 4.01 -4.36
N LEU A 271 -16.20 5.34 -4.26
CA LEU A 271 -14.91 6.03 -4.39
C LEU A 271 -13.90 5.50 -3.37
N ARG A 272 -14.32 5.35 -2.11
CA ARG A 272 -13.51 4.77 -1.03
C ARG A 272 -13.02 3.38 -1.39
N ARG A 273 -13.93 2.49 -1.77
CA ARG A 273 -13.59 1.10 -2.10
C ARG A 273 -12.61 1.01 -3.27
N ILE A 274 -12.77 1.85 -4.30
CA ILE A 274 -11.83 1.90 -5.42
C ILE A 274 -10.46 2.37 -4.95
N LYS A 275 -10.38 3.49 -4.22
CA LYS A 275 -9.12 4.02 -3.67
C LYS A 275 -8.41 2.98 -2.77
N THR A 276 -9.16 2.28 -1.90
CA THR A 276 -8.61 1.22 -1.04
C THR A 276 -8.08 0.05 -1.85
N ALA A 277 -8.85 -0.46 -2.81
CA ALA A 277 -8.41 -1.57 -3.65
C ALA A 277 -7.15 -1.23 -4.47
N VAL A 278 -7.03 0.01 -4.96
CA VAL A 278 -5.81 0.51 -5.61
C VAL A 278 -4.61 0.50 -4.66
N ARG A 279 -4.79 0.93 -3.40
CA ARG A 279 -3.71 0.93 -2.38
C ARG A 279 -3.26 -0.46 -1.98
N GLU A 280 -4.22 -1.37 -1.85
CA GLU A 280 -3.95 -2.78 -1.52
C GLU A 280 -3.37 -3.55 -2.71
N ASN A 281 -3.25 -2.89 -3.87
CA ASN A 281 -2.79 -3.46 -5.12
C ASN A 281 -3.68 -4.64 -5.58
N ASP A 282 -4.98 -4.60 -5.31
CA ASP A 282 -5.93 -5.67 -5.65
C ASP A 282 -6.56 -5.42 -7.03
N GLY A 283 -5.85 -5.81 -8.08
CA GLY A 283 -6.28 -5.69 -9.49
C GLY A 283 -7.66 -6.28 -9.81
N PRO A 284 -8.00 -7.51 -9.36
CA PRO A 284 -9.33 -8.07 -9.55
C PRO A 284 -10.41 -7.20 -8.93
N ARG A 285 -10.20 -6.74 -7.69
CA ARG A 285 -11.18 -5.93 -6.98
C ARG A 285 -11.34 -4.55 -7.59
N VAL A 286 -10.26 -3.92 -8.05
CA VAL A 286 -10.32 -2.65 -8.79
C VAL A 286 -11.14 -2.81 -10.07
N ARG A 287 -10.93 -3.87 -10.87
CA ARG A 287 -11.72 -4.13 -12.09
C ARG A 287 -13.21 -4.29 -11.81
N GLU A 288 -13.56 -5.03 -10.77
CA GLU A 288 -14.95 -5.23 -10.35
C GLU A 288 -15.62 -3.92 -9.92
N LEU A 289 -14.92 -3.13 -9.10
CA LEU A 289 -15.44 -1.85 -8.59
C LEU A 289 -15.54 -0.79 -9.67
N VAL A 290 -14.57 -0.71 -10.59
CA VAL A 290 -14.62 0.16 -11.78
C VAL A 290 -15.84 -0.17 -12.63
N HIS A 291 -16.06 -1.46 -12.93
CA HIS A 291 -17.23 -1.88 -13.69
C HIS A 291 -18.55 -1.50 -13.00
N THR A 292 -18.60 -1.65 -11.67
CA THR A 292 -19.77 -1.26 -10.87
C THR A 292 -19.98 0.27 -10.88
N ALA A 293 -18.90 1.05 -10.80
CA ALA A 293 -18.92 2.50 -10.84
C ALA A 293 -19.37 3.06 -12.19
N GLU A 294 -18.91 2.47 -13.29
CA GLU A 294 -19.37 2.84 -14.64
C GLU A 294 -20.89 2.69 -14.81
N GLN A 295 -21.49 1.65 -14.22
CA GLN A 295 -22.94 1.44 -14.24
C GLN A 295 -23.73 2.49 -13.45
N GLN A 296 -23.12 3.10 -12.43
CA GLN A 296 -23.76 4.14 -11.61
C GLN A 296 -23.46 5.55 -12.12
N ARG A 297 -22.57 5.73 -13.09
CA ARG A 297 -22.16 7.04 -13.62
C ARG A 297 -23.35 7.88 -14.11
N ALA A 298 -24.35 7.25 -14.73
CA ALA A 298 -25.56 7.93 -15.21
C ALA A 298 -26.44 8.53 -14.10
N ARG A 299 -26.17 8.23 -12.82
CA ARG A 299 -26.89 8.75 -11.65
C ARG A 299 -26.13 9.85 -10.91
N CYS A 300 -24.95 10.24 -11.41
CA CYS A 300 -24.08 11.24 -10.80
C CYS A 300 -24.11 12.52 -11.64
N GLU A 301 -24.19 13.68 -11.01
CA GLU A 301 -24.09 14.99 -11.66
C GLU A 301 -23.18 15.94 -10.86
N GLY A 302 -22.66 16.98 -11.52
CA GLY A 302 -21.81 18.00 -10.89
C GLY A 302 -20.53 17.44 -10.26
N ILE A 303 -20.16 17.96 -9.09
CA ILE A 303 -18.90 17.64 -8.39
C ILE A 303 -18.78 16.13 -8.07
N ALA A 304 -19.89 15.45 -7.80
CA ALA A 304 -19.88 14.00 -7.54
C ALA A 304 -19.49 13.20 -8.79
N LEU A 305 -19.91 13.65 -9.98
CA LEU A 305 -19.48 13.07 -11.25
C LEU A 305 -18.00 13.38 -11.51
N ASP A 306 -17.55 14.62 -11.32
CA ASP A 306 -16.14 15.01 -11.51
C ASP A 306 -15.20 14.17 -10.62
N ARG A 307 -15.56 13.94 -9.36
CA ARG A 307 -14.79 13.10 -8.43
C ARG A 307 -14.81 11.63 -8.80
N LEU A 308 -15.95 11.12 -9.27
CA LEU A 308 -16.06 9.77 -9.79
C LEU A 308 -15.18 9.56 -11.02
N GLU A 309 -15.18 10.52 -11.94
CA GLU A 309 -14.33 10.49 -13.13
C GLU A 309 -12.85 10.57 -12.77
N ALA A 310 -12.46 11.39 -11.78
CA ALA A 310 -11.10 11.43 -11.27
C ALA A 310 -10.65 10.08 -10.69
N VAL A 311 -11.44 9.47 -9.80
CA VAL A 311 -11.13 8.16 -9.20
C VAL A 311 -11.13 7.03 -10.24
N LEU A 312 -12.03 7.08 -11.22
CA LEU A 312 -12.03 6.14 -12.35
C LEU A 312 -10.79 6.32 -13.23
N SER A 313 -10.32 7.56 -13.44
CA SER A 313 -9.08 7.84 -14.15
C SER A 313 -7.87 7.27 -13.40
N ASP A 314 -7.79 7.47 -12.08
CA ASP A 314 -6.71 6.90 -11.25
C ASP A 314 -6.73 5.37 -11.30
N ALA A 315 -7.91 4.76 -11.19
CA ALA A 315 -8.08 3.32 -11.29
C ALA A 315 -7.71 2.78 -12.68
N ALA A 316 -8.06 3.49 -13.75
CA ALA A 316 -7.66 3.13 -15.11
C ALA A 316 -6.14 3.17 -15.28
N HIS A 317 -5.47 4.22 -14.78
CA HIS A 317 -4.00 4.30 -14.78
C HIS A 317 -3.37 3.14 -13.99
N PHE A 318 -3.93 2.80 -12.83
CA PHE A 318 -3.49 1.64 -12.06
C PHE A 318 -3.60 0.33 -12.87
N LEU A 319 -4.75 0.08 -13.51
CA LEU A 319 -4.97 -1.13 -14.31
C LEU A 319 -4.07 -1.19 -15.55
N GLU A 320 -3.84 -0.06 -16.22
CA GLU A 320 -2.86 0.04 -17.30
C GLU A 320 -1.45 -0.30 -16.81
N ASN A 321 -1.07 0.20 -15.63
CA ASN A 321 0.23 -0.10 -15.03
C ASN A 321 0.35 -1.59 -14.69
N GLN A 322 -0.68 -2.23 -14.14
CA GLN A 322 -0.71 -3.70 -13.93
C GLN A 322 -0.53 -4.45 -15.24
N GLN A 323 -1.20 -4.02 -16.31
CA GLN A 323 -1.08 -4.67 -17.62
C GLN A 323 0.33 -4.49 -18.24
N ARG A 324 0.93 -3.31 -18.09
CA ARG A 324 2.32 -3.06 -18.51
C ARG A 324 3.30 -3.93 -17.73
N LEU A 325 3.16 -3.96 -16.40
CA LEU A 325 3.92 -4.81 -15.47
C LEU A 325 3.89 -6.28 -15.90
N ARG A 326 2.68 -6.80 -16.15
CA ARG A 326 2.46 -8.15 -16.61
C ARG A 326 3.21 -8.43 -17.92
N THR A 327 3.04 -7.52 -18.89
CA THR A 327 3.69 -7.64 -20.20
C THR A 327 5.21 -7.69 -20.08
N VAL A 328 5.79 -6.81 -19.26
CA VAL A 328 7.24 -6.77 -19.00
C VAL A 328 7.71 -8.07 -18.33
N LEU A 329 7.09 -8.47 -17.22
CA LEU A 329 7.51 -9.65 -16.47
C LEU A 329 7.49 -10.93 -17.33
N PHE A 330 6.42 -11.14 -18.10
CA PHE A 330 6.32 -12.29 -18.99
C PHE A 330 7.22 -12.16 -20.23
N GLY A 331 7.49 -10.95 -20.71
CA GLY A 331 8.51 -10.68 -21.73
C GLY A 331 9.90 -11.11 -21.28
N ARG A 332 10.36 -10.62 -20.11
CA ARG A 332 11.63 -11.00 -19.50
C ARG A 332 11.75 -12.49 -19.25
N LEU A 333 10.68 -13.13 -18.78
CA LEU A 333 10.67 -14.57 -18.56
C LEU A 333 10.90 -15.32 -19.88
N ARG A 334 10.29 -14.86 -20.97
CA ARG A 334 10.48 -15.43 -22.30
C ARG A 334 11.91 -15.29 -22.78
N GLU A 335 12.50 -14.11 -22.65
CA GLU A 335 13.91 -13.87 -23.03
C GLU A 335 14.87 -14.73 -22.19
N ALA A 336 14.65 -14.79 -20.87
CA ALA A 336 15.47 -15.60 -19.97
C ALA A 336 15.32 -17.11 -20.23
N GLU A 337 14.14 -17.57 -20.62
CA GLU A 337 13.86 -18.95 -21.03
C GLU A 337 14.62 -19.29 -22.33
N GLN A 338 14.53 -18.42 -23.35
CA GLN A 338 15.24 -18.57 -24.63
C GLN A 338 16.76 -18.57 -24.45
N ALA A 339 17.28 -17.65 -23.63
CA ALA A 339 18.70 -17.55 -23.29
C ALA A 339 19.17 -18.66 -22.33
N ARG A 340 18.26 -19.52 -21.82
CA ARG A 340 18.51 -20.55 -20.81
C ARG A 340 19.23 -20.01 -19.55
N ALA A 341 18.96 -18.76 -19.18
CA ALA A 341 19.58 -18.08 -18.04
C ALA A 341 18.92 -18.52 -16.71
N LEU A 342 19.32 -19.67 -16.17
CA LEU A 342 18.66 -20.33 -15.04
C LEU A 342 18.49 -19.45 -13.78
N GLY A 343 19.45 -18.57 -13.49
CA GLY A 343 19.37 -17.62 -12.37
C GLY A 343 18.27 -16.58 -12.57
N ALA A 344 18.23 -15.96 -13.76
CA ALA A 344 17.21 -14.99 -14.13
C ALA A 344 15.81 -15.63 -14.17
N VAL A 345 15.69 -16.82 -14.76
CA VAL A 345 14.43 -17.59 -14.80
C VAL A 345 13.89 -17.86 -13.39
N ARG A 346 14.75 -18.23 -12.44
CA ARG A 346 14.33 -18.48 -11.05
C ARG A 346 13.80 -17.20 -10.40
N SER A 347 14.52 -16.08 -10.56
CA SER A 347 14.12 -14.80 -9.99
C SER A 347 12.79 -14.32 -10.58
N LEU A 348 12.67 -14.35 -11.91
CA LEU A 348 11.47 -13.90 -12.63
C LEU A 348 10.24 -14.74 -12.32
N LEU A 349 10.37 -16.06 -12.19
CA LEU A 349 9.25 -16.90 -11.74
C LEU A 349 8.78 -16.54 -10.32
N GLY A 350 9.69 -16.13 -9.43
CA GLY A 350 9.34 -15.61 -8.11
C GLY A 350 8.54 -14.33 -8.19
N GLN A 351 9.05 -13.34 -8.93
CA GLN A 351 8.40 -12.04 -9.14
C GLN A 351 7.01 -12.18 -9.80
N ILE A 352 6.89 -13.05 -10.81
CA ILE A 352 5.61 -13.34 -11.48
C ILE A 352 4.63 -13.99 -10.51
N ASN A 353 5.04 -14.98 -9.71
CA ASN A 353 4.10 -15.60 -8.76
C ASN A 353 3.60 -14.60 -7.72
N ASP A 354 4.45 -13.67 -7.27
CA ASP A 354 4.06 -12.61 -6.34
C ASP A 354 3.08 -11.63 -6.99
N PHE A 355 3.40 -11.14 -8.20
CA PHE A 355 2.53 -10.29 -8.99
C PHE A 355 1.14 -10.92 -9.25
N LEU A 356 1.10 -12.19 -9.64
CA LEU A 356 -0.16 -12.89 -9.95
C LEU A 356 -1.09 -13.08 -8.74
N ARG A 357 -0.60 -12.96 -7.49
CA ARG A 357 -1.46 -12.96 -6.29
C ARG A 357 -2.37 -11.74 -6.23
N HIS A 358 -1.94 -10.64 -6.85
CA HIS A 358 -2.53 -9.32 -6.71
C HIS A 358 -3.20 -8.82 -7.99
N ASP A 359 -2.89 -9.39 -9.16
CA ASP A 359 -3.53 -9.02 -10.42
C ASP A 359 -4.58 -10.05 -10.89
N GLY A 360 -4.21 -11.31 -11.07
CA GLY A 360 -5.15 -12.30 -11.61
C GLY A 360 -4.44 -13.48 -12.26
N PRO A 361 -5.19 -14.56 -12.56
CA PRO A 361 -4.59 -15.81 -13.01
C PRO A 361 -3.81 -15.65 -14.33
N PRO A 362 -2.77 -16.47 -14.57
CA PRO A 362 -2.06 -16.50 -15.84
C PRO A 362 -3.02 -16.87 -16.98
N THR A 363 -2.90 -16.19 -18.12
CA THR A 363 -3.50 -16.64 -19.37
C THR A 363 -2.91 -17.98 -19.78
N ARG A 364 -3.55 -18.68 -20.71
CA ARG A 364 -3.06 -19.98 -21.19
C ARG A 364 -1.61 -19.92 -21.69
N GLY A 365 -1.27 -18.92 -22.51
CA GLY A 365 0.09 -18.76 -23.04
C GLY A 365 1.13 -18.43 -21.97
N GLU A 366 0.76 -17.62 -20.98
CA GLU A 366 1.61 -17.31 -19.82
C GLU A 366 1.84 -18.54 -18.93
N ALA A 367 0.80 -19.35 -18.69
CA ALA A 367 0.91 -20.59 -17.95
C ALA A 367 1.82 -21.61 -18.67
N GLU A 368 1.71 -21.70 -20.00
CA GLU A 368 2.58 -22.54 -20.84
C GLU A 368 4.04 -22.08 -20.79
N LEU A 369 4.30 -20.77 -20.86
CA LEU A 369 5.64 -20.18 -20.71
C LEU A 369 6.23 -20.46 -19.32
N MET A 370 5.46 -20.26 -18.25
CA MET A 370 5.90 -20.59 -16.89
C MET A 370 6.20 -22.09 -16.74
N ALA A 371 5.41 -22.96 -17.36
CA ALA A 371 5.67 -24.39 -17.37
C ALA A 371 6.97 -24.73 -18.11
N ALA A 372 7.24 -24.09 -19.26
CA ALA A 372 8.50 -24.25 -20.01
C ALA A 372 9.71 -23.79 -19.18
N ALA A 373 9.63 -22.60 -18.60
CA ALA A 373 10.66 -22.06 -17.71
C ALA A 373 10.93 -22.97 -16.49
N ARG A 374 9.90 -23.59 -15.91
CA ARG A 374 10.04 -24.56 -14.82
C ARG A 374 10.70 -25.87 -15.27
N ARG A 375 10.57 -26.27 -16.54
CA ARG A 375 11.25 -27.47 -17.09
C ARG A 375 12.75 -27.26 -17.21
N LEU A 376 13.21 -26.06 -17.57
CA LEU A 376 14.65 -25.72 -17.57
C LEU A 376 15.29 -25.86 -16.18
N ARG A 377 14.51 -25.75 -15.11
CA ARG A 377 14.96 -25.90 -13.72
C ARG A 377 15.17 -27.37 -13.31
N ARG A 378 14.61 -28.35 -14.03
CA ARG A 378 14.81 -29.77 -13.73
C ARG A 378 16.12 -30.25 -14.36
N PRO A 379 17.07 -30.82 -13.60
CA PRO A 379 18.24 -31.44 -14.20
C PRO A 379 17.77 -32.61 -15.09
N THR A 380 18.20 -32.61 -16.34
CA THR A 380 17.98 -33.73 -17.27
C THR A 380 18.66 -34.96 -16.68
N PRO A 381 17.95 -36.06 -16.35
CA PRO A 381 18.62 -37.28 -15.97
C PRO A 381 19.43 -37.78 -17.18
N PRO A 382 20.71 -38.16 -17.02
CA PRO A 382 21.48 -38.67 -18.14
C PRO A 382 20.83 -39.93 -18.69
N ALA A 383 20.71 -40.02 -20.00
CA ALA A 383 20.24 -41.21 -20.70
C ALA A 383 21.19 -42.38 -20.36
N ARG A 384 20.66 -43.44 -19.73
CA ARG A 384 21.45 -44.65 -19.44
C ARG A 384 21.67 -45.42 -20.74
N PRO A 385 22.91 -45.80 -21.10
CA PRO A 385 23.13 -46.73 -22.19
C PRO A 385 22.66 -48.14 -21.77
N ALA A 386 21.92 -48.77 -22.67
CA ALA A 386 21.46 -50.14 -22.53
C ALA A 386 22.62 -51.09 -22.81
N THR A 387 23.29 -51.57 -21.76
CA THR A 387 24.02 -52.85 -21.74
C THR A 387 24.56 -53.10 -20.34
N ARG A 388 24.03 -54.11 -19.65
CA ARG A 388 24.76 -54.71 -18.53
C ARG A 388 24.40 -56.19 -18.39
N ALA A 389 25.40 -57.02 -18.67
CA ALA A 389 25.47 -58.41 -18.29
C ALA A 389 25.48 -58.57 -16.75
N PRO A 390 25.05 -59.73 -16.21
CA PRO A 390 24.89 -59.91 -14.78
C PRO A 390 26.26 -60.12 -14.11
N ARG A 391 26.53 -59.36 -13.05
CA ARG A 391 27.63 -59.63 -12.12
C ARG A 391 27.08 -59.99 -10.74
N PRO A 392 27.70 -60.96 -10.05
CA PRO A 392 27.17 -61.52 -8.82
C PRO A 392 27.55 -60.68 -7.59
N GLY A 393 26.66 -60.72 -6.60
CA GLY A 393 26.98 -60.58 -5.18
C GLY A 393 27.58 -59.26 -4.70
N ARG A 394 26.73 -58.28 -4.41
CA ARG A 394 26.93 -57.29 -3.32
C ARG A 394 25.56 -56.97 -2.70
N PRO A 395 25.53 -56.58 -1.42
CA PRO A 395 24.57 -57.09 -0.44
C PRO A 395 23.12 -56.67 -0.70
N SER A 396 22.22 -57.49 -0.16
CA SER A 396 20.77 -57.40 -0.19
C SER A 396 20.22 -55.98 -0.06
N SER A 397 19.19 -55.73 -0.85
CA SER A 397 18.26 -54.61 -0.96
C SER A 397 17.63 -54.08 0.34
N GLN A 398 18.42 -53.78 1.38
CA GLN A 398 17.93 -53.31 2.69
C GLN A 398 18.47 -51.95 3.15
N GLU A 399 19.21 -51.21 2.33
CA GLU A 399 19.59 -49.81 2.59
C GLU A 399 19.00 -48.93 1.48
N ARG A 400 18.03 -48.03 1.65
CA ARG A 400 17.32 -47.48 2.80
C ARG A 400 15.85 -47.37 2.35
N ALA A 401 14.95 -48.16 2.93
CA ALA A 401 13.54 -47.78 2.85
C ALA A 401 13.42 -46.44 3.59
N GLU A 402 13.07 -45.35 2.90
CA GLU A 402 12.80 -44.08 3.58
C GLU A 402 11.77 -44.36 4.67
N ASP A 403 12.16 -44.04 5.90
CA ASP A 403 11.33 -44.19 7.07
C ASP A 403 9.93 -43.60 6.79
N PRO A 404 8.85 -44.40 6.95
CA PRO A 404 7.50 -43.96 6.63
C PRO A 404 7.11 -42.68 7.39
N ALA A 405 7.66 -42.43 8.58
CA ALA A 405 7.48 -41.19 9.33
C ALA A 405 8.12 -39.99 8.62
N LEU A 406 9.34 -40.15 8.11
CA LEU A 406 10.08 -39.10 7.38
C LEU A 406 9.39 -38.73 6.07
N LYS A 407 8.91 -39.74 5.35
CA LYS A 407 8.13 -39.54 4.12
C LYS A 407 6.81 -38.84 4.39
N LYS A 408 6.14 -39.16 5.50
CA LYS A 408 4.89 -38.52 5.93
C LYS A 408 5.11 -37.07 6.34
N ALA A 409 6.12 -36.76 7.15
CA ALA A 409 6.45 -35.39 7.56
C ALA A 409 6.78 -34.49 6.36
N ARG A 410 7.65 -34.93 5.45
CA ARG A 410 7.97 -34.19 4.21
C ARG A 410 6.75 -33.93 3.32
N ARG A 411 5.83 -34.89 3.25
CA ARG A 411 4.58 -34.72 2.49
C ARG A 411 3.68 -33.66 3.13
N LEU A 412 3.54 -33.64 4.46
CA LEU A 412 2.72 -32.66 5.18
C LEU A 412 3.31 -31.24 5.08
N ILE A 413 4.63 -31.10 5.28
CA ILE A 413 5.35 -29.81 5.13
C ILE A 413 5.18 -29.27 3.71
N ARG A 414 5.36 -30.12 2.69
CA ARG A 414 5.18 -29.72 1.29
C ARG A 414 3.75 -29.24 1.00
N ARG A 415 2.75 -29.92 1.57
CA ARG A 415 1.34 -29.58 1.37
C ARG A 415 0.97 -28.23 1.99
N LEU A 416 1.51 -27.94 3.17
CA LEU A 416 1.39 -26.62 3.82
C LEU A 416 2.08 -25.53 3.00
N ASN A 417 3.34 -25.74 2.59
CA ASN A 417 4.12 -24.77 1.80
C ASN A 417 3.53 -24.48 0.41
N GLN A 418 2.81 -25.43 -0.18
CA GLN A 418 2.18 -25.27 -1.51
C GLN A 418 0.77 -24.66 -1.44
N GLY A 419 0.23 -24.44 -0.25
CA GLY A 419 -1.15 -23.95 -0.07
C GLY A 419 -2.22 -24.96 -0.52
N ASP A 420 -1.89 -26.25 -0.61
CA ASP A 420 -2.82 -27.33 -0.97
C ASP A 420 -3.67 -27.77 0.24
N VAL A 421 -4.27 -26.78 0.90
CA VAL A 421 -5.09 -26.90 2.10
C VAL A 421 -6.37 -26.11 1.85
N ARG A 422 -7.52 -26.78 1.91
CA ARG A 422 -8.80 -26.21 1.45
C ARG A 422 -9.49 -25.36 2.51
N SER A 423 -9.03 -25.41 3.77
CA SER A 423 -9.60 -24.62 4.87
C SER A 423 -8.67 -24.51 6.07
N ALA A 424 -8.87 -23.47 6.89
CA ALA A 424 -8.16 -23.28 8.16
C ALA A 424 -8.37 -24.41 9.18
N ARG A 425 -9.41 -25.24 9.05
CA ARG A 425 -9.59 -26.45 9.87
C ARG A 425 -8.70 -27.60 9.41
N GLU A 426 -8.54 -27.76 8.10
CA GLU A 426 -7.65 -28.78 7.53
C GLU A 426 -6.18 -28.44 7.83
N GLU A 427 -5.81 -27.16 7.76
CA GLU A 427 -4.49 -26.66 8.13
C GLU A 427 -4.14 -27.04 9.57
N ARG A 428 -5.03 -26.72 10.52
CA ARG A 428 -4.88 -27.09 11.94
C ARG A 428 -4.74 -28.60 12.14
N ARG A 429 -5.47 -29.42 11.37
CA ARG A 429 -5.37 -30.89 11.46
C ARG A 429 -4.03 -31.40 10.94
N ILE A 430 -3.53 -30.83 9.85
CA ILE A 430 -2.23 -31.15 9.27
C ILE A 430 -1.11 -30.76 10.23
N VAL A 431 -1.15 -29.54 10.78
CA VAL A 431 -0.18 -29.05 11.77
C VAL A 431 -0.20 -29.89 13.05
N LYS A 432 -1.39 -30.23 13.57
CA LYS A 432 -1.54 -31.13 14.72
C LYS A 432 -0.98 -32.53 14.48
N SER A 433 -1.00 -33.00 13.22
CA SER A 433 -0.40 -34.29 12.84
C SER A 433 1.12 -34.21 12.60
N LEU A 434 1.65 -33.01 12.36
CA LEU A 434 3.05 -32.76 12.05
C LEU A 434 3.89 -32.57 13.32
N ALA A 435 3.33 -31.92 14.36
CA ALA A 435 4.01 -31.69 15.64
C ALA A 435 4.64 -32.95 16.27
N PRO A 436 3.92 -34.08 16.47
CA PRO A 436 4.53 -35.28 17.05
C PRO A 436 5.57 -35.93 16.14
N LEU A 437 5.45 -35.78 14.82
CA LEU A 437 6.47 -36.27 13.89
C LEU A 437 7.75 -35.44 13.98
N LEU A 438 7.67 -34.13 14.21
CA LEU A 438 8.88 -33.31 14.39
C LEU A 438 9.63 -33.63 15.68
N GLU A 439 8.93 -33.97 16.75
CA GLU A 439 9.55 -34.43 18.00
C GLU A 439 10.29 -35.77 17.80
N GLU A 440 9.75 -36.66 16.97
CA GLU A 440 10.29 -38.02 16.73
C GLU A 440 11.45 -38.05 15.72
N ILE A 441 11.38 -37.27 14.64
CA ILE A 441 12.33 -37.36 13.50
C ILE A 441 12.94 -36.01 13.09
N GLY A 442 12.85 -34.99 13.95
CA GLY A 442 13.32 -33.64 13.66
C GLY A 442 14.80 -33.55 13.31
N ASP A 443 15.65 -34.30 14.02
CA ASP A 443 17.10 -34.39 13.77
C ASP A 443 17.45 -34.90 12.36
N ARG A 444 16.60 -35.76 11.80
CA ARG A 444 16.73 -36.37 10.47
C ARG A 444 16.12 -35.52 9.35
N LEU A 445 15.39 -34.46 9.68
CA LEU A 445 14.95 -33.43 8.74
C LEU A 445 16.05 -32.37 8.54
N SER A 446 16.14 -31.84 7.32
CA SER A 446 17.07 -30.75 7.02
C SER A 446 16.72 -29.50 7.84
N ALA A 447 17.72 -28.63 8.06
CA ALA A 447 17.51 -27.41 8.83
C ALA A 447 16.43 -26.49 8.24
N LEU A 448 16.23 -26.52 6.91
CA LEU A 448 15.16 -25.79 6.24
C LEU A 448 13.79 -26.43 6.49
N GLU A 449 13.67 -27.76 6.34
CA GLU A 449 12.42 -28.49 6.59
C GLU A 449 11.96 -28.34 8.06
N ARG A 450 12.89 -28.32 9.02
CA ARG A 450 12.57 -28.06 10.43
C ARG A 450 12.05 -26.65 10.66
N ARG A 451 12.68 -25.63 10.07
CA ARG A 451 12.23 -24.24 10.21
C ARG A 451 10.87 -24.01 9.58
N ASP A 452 10.64 -24.55 8.38
CA ASP A 452 9.34 -24.47 7.73
C ASP A 452 8.27 -25.14 8.61
N ALA A 453 8.52 -26.36 9.08
CA ALA A 453 7.58 -27.10 9.91
C ALA A 453 7.28 -26.40 11.25
N GLN A 454 8.31 -25.83 11.90
CA GLN A 454 8.16 -25.06 13.14
C GLN A 454 7.37 -23.76 12.89
N SER A 455 7.64 -23.04 11.81
CA SER A 455 6.89 -21.82 11.46
C SER A 455 5.40 -22.07 11.25
N TRP A 456 5.02 -23.24 10.73
CA TRP A 456 3.62 -23.65 10.59
C TRP A 456 2.98 -24.06 11.93
N ILE A 457 3.74 -24.66 12.84
CA ILE A 457 3.28 -24.94 14.21
C ILE A 457 3.06 -23.64 14.97
N ASP A 458 3.99 -22.69 14.86
CA ASP A 458 3.91 -21.40 15.54
C ASP A 458 2.80 -20.49 14.98
N ARG A 459 2.45 -20.66 13.69
CA ARG A 459 1.35 -19.94 13.01
C ARG A 459 -0.04 -20.38 13.45
N VAL A 460 -0.21 -21.58 13.99
CA VAL A 460 -1.51 -22.04 14.50
C VAL A 460 -1.61 -21.66 15.98
N PRO A 461 -2.37 -20.61 16.34
CA PRO A 461 -2.53 -20.27 17.74
C PRO A 461 -3.23 -21.43 18.45
N ALA A 462 -2.69 -21.84 19.61
CA ALA A 462 -3.41 -22.69 20.55
C ALA A 462 -4.81 -22.10 20.78
N PRO A 463 -5.88 -22.92 20.92
CA PRO A 463 -7.22 -22.42 21.09
C PRO A 463 -7.24 -21.46 22.29
N ARG A 464 -7.36 -20.16 22.00
CA ARG A 464 -7.45 -19.11 23.01
C ARG A 464 -8.84 -19.23 23.62
N THR A 465 -8.92 -19.71 24.85
CA THR A 465 -10.04 -19.41 25.74
C THR A 465 -10.13 -17.88 25.81
N PRO A 466 -11.30 -17.25 25.59
CA PRO A 466 -11.41 -15.81 25.67
C PRO A 466 -11.03 -15.39 27.09
N ALA A 467 -9.90 -14.69 27.21
CA ALA A 467 -9.50 -14.05 28.45
C ALA A 467 -10.53 -12.95 28.73
N LYS A 468 -11.24 -13.10 29.85
CA LYS A 468 -12.08 -12.07 30.45
C LYS A 468 -11.25 -10.78 30.55
N PRO A 469 -11.71 -9.63 30.02
CA PRO A 469 -10.96 -8.40 30.14
C PRO A 469 -10.69 -8.11 31.61
N ALA A 470 -9.42 -7.94 31.97
CA ALA A 470 -9.05 -7.42 33.27
C ALA A 470 -9.64 -6.02 33.40
N ALA A 471 -10.41 -5.79 34.46
CA ALA A 471 -10.97 -4.49 34.76
C ALA A 471 -9.85 -3.43 34.82
N PRO A 472 -9.97 -2.30 34.11
CA PRO A 472 -9.05 -1.20 34.29
C PRO A 472 -9.21 -0.64 35.71
N ALA A 473 -8.08 -0.28 36.33
CA ALA A 473 -8.05 0.42 37.62
C ALA A 473 -8.93 1.68 37.56
N PRO A 474 -9.60 2.07 38.66
CA PRO A 474 -10.63 3.10 38.63
C PRO A 474 -9.97 4.45 38.31
N ARG A 475 -10.13 4.89 37.06
CA ARG A 475 -10.16 6.33 36.79
C ARG A 475 -11.43 6.83 37.44
N GLN A 476 -11.35 7.94 38.16
CA GLN A 476 -12.53 8.63 38.64
C GLN A 476 -13.37 8.98 37.41
N GLU A 477 -14.42 8.19 37.17
CA GLU A 477 -15.41 8.43 36.13
C GLU A 477 -16.10 9.73 36.50
N GLU A 478 -15.80 10.80 35.75
CA GLU A 478 -16.76 11.90 35.64
C GLU A 478 -18.11 11.27 35.21
N PRO A 479 -19.22 11.63 35.86
CA PRO A 479 -20.49 10.95 35.62
C PRO A 479 -20.87 11.07 34.15
N SER A 480 -20.84 9.93 33.44
CA SER A 480 -21.36 9.78 32.08
C SER A 480 -22.75 10.41 32.02
N LEU A 481 -23.02 11.17 30.95
CA LEU A 481 -24.34 11.76 30.76
C LEU A 481 -25.44 10.68 30.75
N GLU A 482 -26.55 10.99 31.45
CA GLU A 482 -27.73 10.14 31.49
C GLU A 482 -28.25 9.86 30.07
N PRO A 483 -28.62 8.60 29.72
CA PRO A 483 -29.01 8.22 28.36
C PRO A 483 -30.16 9.05 27.78
N ASP A 484 -31.11 9.47 28.62
CA ASP A 484 -32.25 10.27 28.17
C ASP A 484 -31.85 11.71 27.83
N LYS A 485 -30.89 12.28 28.58
CA LYS A 485 -30.32 13.60 28.26
C LYS A 485 -29.51 13.55 26.97
N LEU A 486 -28.79 12.45 26.74
CA LEU A 486 -28.01 12.23 25.52
C LEU A 486 -28.92 12.12 24.29
N ARG A 487 -30.03 11.39 24.37
CA ARG A 487 -31.02 11.31 23.27
C ARG A 487 -31.67 12.66 22.98
N ALA A 488 -32.03 13.41 24.02
CA ALA A 488 -32.61 14.75 23.84
C ALA A 488 -31.60 15.71 23.16
N ALA A 489 -30.34 15.69 23.59
CA ALA A 489 -29.27 16.46 22.96
C ALA A 489 -29.01 16.02 21.51
N ALA A 490 -29.00 14.71 21.23
CA ALA A 490 -28.85 14.16 19.88
C ALA A 490 -29.99 14.60 18.95
N ALA A 491 -31.24 14.64 19.42
CA ALA A 491 -32.36 15.13 18.64
C ALA A 491 -32.22 16.63 18.30
N ALA A 492 -31.77 17.44 19.25
CA ALA A 492 -31.52 18.87 19.06
C ALA A 492 -30.37 19.11 18.05
N VAL A 493 -29.26 18.39 18.19
CA VAL A 493 -28.12 18.45 17.26
C VAL A 493 -28.53 17.98 15.87
N ARG A 494 -29.25 16.86 15.75
CA ARG A 494 -29.77 16.37 14.46
C ARG A 494 -30.66 17.43 13.79
N GLY A 495 -31.50 18.13 14.55
CA GLY A 495 -32.30 19.25 14.04
C GLY A 495 -31.46 20.42 13.52
N ALA A 496 -30.43 20.82 14.27
CA ALA A 496 -29.51 21.88 13.87
C ALA A 496 -28.69 21.51 12.61
N LEU A 497 -28.22 20.26 12.51
CA LEU A 497 -27.50 19.78 11.33
C LEU A 497 -28.38 19.69 10.10
N LYS A 498 -29.64 19.27 10.23
CA LYS A 498 -30.61 19.33 9.12
C LYS A 498 -30.84 20.75 8.62
N LYS A 499 -30.91 21.72 9.53
CA LYS A 499 -31.01 23.13 9.18
C LYS A 499 -29.75 23.61 8.46
N ALA A 500 -28.57 23.29 8.98
CA ALA A 500 -27.29 23.63 8.35
C ALA A 500 -27.15 23.01 6.95
N ALA A 501 -27.61 21.77 6.78
CA ALA A 501 -27.65 21.07 5.49
C ALA A 501 -28.54 21.80 4.46
N ARG A 502 -29.73 22.25 4.87
CA ARG A 502 -30.65 23.05 4.03
C ARG A 502 -30.06 24.40 3.65
N GLU A 503 -29.36 25.04 4.59
CA GLU A 503 -28.69 26.32 4.38
C GLU A 503 -27.32 26.19 3.68
N GLN A 504 -26.88 24.97 3.40
CA GLN A 504 -25.59 24.63 2.79
C GLN A 504 -24.39 25.20 3.57
N THR A 505 -24.43 25.09 4.89
CA THR A 505 -23.37 25.56 5.80
C THR A 505 -22.71 24.41 6.57
N VAL A 506 -21.42 24.57 6.88
CA VAL A 506 -20.64 23.60 7.68
C VAL A 506 -20.52 24.13 9.11
N PRO A 507 -21.37 23.71 10.07
CA PRO A 507 -21.36 24.21 11.43
C PRO A 507 -20.13 23.69 12.18
N THR A 508 -19.57 24.48 13.11
CA THR A 508 -18.56 24.02 14.07
C THR A 508 -19.23 23.58 15.37
N TRP A 509 -18.55 22.75 16.16
CA TRP A 509 -19.07 22.31 17.47
C TRP A 509 -19.32 23.48 18.41
N GLU A 510 -18.38 24.42 18.50
CA GLU A 510 -18.50 25.65 19.30
C GLU A 510 -19.74 26.47 18.92
N ARG A 511 -20.05 26.55 17.62
CA ARG A 511 -21.24 27.25 17.14
C ARG A 511 -22.53 26.53 17.52
N LEU A 512 -22.53 25.20 17.53
CA LEU A 512 -23.68 24.41 18.02
C LEU A 512 -23.88 24.58 19.53
N GLU A 513 -22.81 24.62 20.32
CA GLU A 513 -22.90 24.91 21.76
C GLU A 513 -23.52 26.29 22.02
N GLN A 514 -23.11 27.31 21.26
CA GLN A 514 -23.69 28.66 21.35
C GLN A 514 -25.15 28.71 20.92
N GLN A 515 -25.53 27.98 19.86
CA GLN A 515 -26.89 27.99 19.31
C GLN A 515 -27.88 27.17 20.14
N LEU A 516 -27.45 26.02 20.66
CA LEU A 516 -28.32 25.09 21.38
C LEU A 516 -28.31 25.35 22.90
N GLY A 517 -27.29 26.02 23.43
CA GLY A 517 -27.21 26.44 24.82
C GLY A 517 -27.47 25.28 25.79
N SER A 518 -28.49 25.42 26.65
CA SER A 518 -28.85 24.40 27.64
C SER A 518 -29.31 23.06 27.05
N ALA A 519 -29.64 23.00 25.75
CA ALA A 519 -29.98 21.74 25.07
C ALA A 519 -28.75 20.88 24.73
N LEU A 520 -27.54 21.45 24.81
CA LEU A 520 -26.27 20.73 24.63
C LEU A 520 -25.45 20.82 25.93
N PRO A 521 -25.60 19.85 26.86
CA PRO A 521 -24.90 19.89 28.15
C PRO A 521 -23.39 19.72 27.95
N LYS A 522 -22.58 20.22 28.90
CA LYS A 522 -21.15 19.92 28.93
C LYS A 522 -20.94 18.41 28.97
N MET A 523 -20.07 17.91 28.09
CA MET A 523 -19.93 16.48 27.84
C MET A 523 -18.49 16.11 27.52
N THR A 524 -18.12 14.87 27.83
CA THR A 524 -16.78 14.34 27.54
C THR A 524 -16.63 14.00 26.06
N ALA A 525 -15.41 13.76 25.58
CA ALA A 525 -15.18 13.32 24.20
C ALA A 525 -15.91 11.99 23.89
N ASP A 526 -15.99 11.07 24.85
CA ASP A 526 -16.72 9.81 24.69
C ASP A 526 -18.24 10.03 24.60
N ASP A 527 -18.77 11.00 25.36
CA ASP A 527 -20.17 11.40 25.24
C ASP A 527 -20.47 12.09 23.91
N GLN A 528 -19.53 12.87 23.35
CA GLN A 528 -19.65 13.44 22.00
C GLN A 528 -19.76 12.35 20.93
N VAL A 529 -18.94 11.30 21.00
CA VAL A 529 -19.03 10.16 20.06
C VAL A 529 -20.38 9.46 20.18
N ARG A 530 -20.81 9.15 21.40
CA ARG A 530 -22.13 8.52 21.65
C ARG A 530 -23.28 9.39 21.15
N LEU A 531 -23.18 10.71 21.33
CA LEU A 531 -24.16 11.66 20.81
C LEU A 531 -24.19 11.66 19.28
N LEU A 532 -23.04 11.68 18.61
CA LEU A 532 -22.99 11.67 17.14
C LEU A 532 -23.52 10.35 16.55
N ILE A 533 -23.25 9.22 17.20
CA ILE A 533 -23.87 7.93 16.85
C ILE A 533 -25.40 8.02 16.95
N ALA A 534 -25.92 8.58 18.06
CA ALA A 534 -27.35 8.77 18.26
C ALA A 534 -27.97 9.79 17.28
N VAL A 535 -27.22 10.83 16.88
CA VAL A 535 -27.63 11.79 15.85
C VAL A 535 -27.89 11.07 14.53
N ASP A 536 -27.13 10.04 14.20
CA ASP A 536 -27.23 9.30 12.94
C ASP A 536 -28.04 8.00 13.02
N GLU A 537 -28.66 7.69 14.17
CA GLU A 537 -29.41 6.44 14.47
C GLU A 537 -30.69 6.23 13.62
N GLY A 538 -30.90 7.04 12.58
CA GLY A 538 -31.98 6.88 11.60
C GLY A 538 -31.62 7.38 10.21
N THR A 539 -30.33 7.50 9.91
CA THR A 539 -29.82 7.83 8.57
C THR A 539 -29.75 6.52 7.76
N PRO A 540 -30.47 6.38 6.63
CA PRO A 540 -30.40 5.20 5.78
C PRO A 540 -28.95 4.89 5.33
N GLY A 541 -28.60 3.61 5.20
CA GLY A 541 -27.23 3.18 4.85
C GLY A 541 -26.76 3.60 3.45
N ASP A 542 -27.64 4.17 2.62
CA ASP A 542 -27.38 4.75 1.31
C ASP A 542 -27.29 6.30 1.32
N GLN A 543 -27.37 6.93 2.50
CA GLN A 543 -27.18 8.38 2.70
C GLN A 543 -25.94 8.70 3.53
N ALA A 544 -25.28 9.80 3.19
CA ALA A 544 -24.17 10.33 3.99
C ALA A 544 -24.65 10.69 5.42
N LEU A 545 -23.82 10.41 6.41
CA LEU A 545 -24.08 10.72 7.81
C LEU A 545 -24.19 12.23 8.01
N LEU A 546 -25.15 12.71 8.81
CA LEU A 546 -25.30 14.14 9.11
C LEU A 546 -24.10 14.64 9.93
N SER A 547 -23.47 13.77 10.73
CA SER A 547 -22.24 14.08 11.47
C SER A 547 -21.04 14.40 10.58
N SER A 548 -21.07 14.09 9.27
CA SER A 548 -20.03 14.48 8.32
C SER A 548 -19.86 16.01 8.24
N LEU A 549 -20.95 16.77 8.39
CA LEU A 549 -20.93 18.24 8.44
C LEU A 549 -20.06 18.77 9.59
N LEU A 550 -20.07 18.11 10.74
CA LEU A 550 -19.24 18.51 11.88
C LEU A 550 -17.80 18.04 11.76
N ALA A 551 -17.59 16.83 11.27
CA ALA A 551 -16.25 16.27 11.08
C ALA A 551 -15.47 17.00 9.96
N ALA A 552 -16.17 17.60 8.99
CA ALA A 552 -15.56 18.42 7.95
C ALA A 552 -14.99 19.74 8.50
N SER A 553 -15.68 20.42 9.42
CA SER A 553 -15.27 21.72 9.98
C SER A 553 -14.38 21.62 11.22
N ASP A 554 -14.52 20.57 12.01
CA ASP A 554 -13.87 20.45 13.33
C ASP A 554 -12.83 19.32 13.34
N SER A 555 -11.56 19.71 13.52
CA SER A 555 -10.43 18.76 13.55
C SER A 555 -10.45 17.80 14.75
N GLY A 556 -11.05 18.19 15.88
CA GLY A 556 -11.22 17.34 17.05
C GLY A 556 -12.27 16.26 16.77
N LEU A 557 -13.43 16.65 16.23
CA LEU A 557 -14.48 15.69 15.86
C LEU A 557 -14.07 14.80 14.69
N ARG A 558 -13.26 15.31 13.75
CA ARG A 558 -12.70 14.52 12.65
C ARG A 558 -11.91 13.30 13.13
N ARG A 559 -11.13 13.43 14.21
CA ARG A 559 -10.37 12.32 14.81
C ARG A 559 -11.27 11.22 15.36
N HIS A 560 -12.50 11.56 15.74
CA HIS A 560 -13.47 10.64 16.32
C HIS A 560 -14.52 10.13 15.32
N TYR A 561 -14.61 10.72 14.13
CA TYR A 561 -15.52 10.31 13.07
C TYR A 561 -15.40 8.83 12.65
N PRO A 562 -14.20 8.19 12.62
CA PRO A 562 -14.11 6.76 12.33
C PRO A 562 -14.93 5.87 13.28
N ALA A 563 -15.00 6.23 14.57
CA ALA A 563 -15.80 5.48 15.53
C ALA A 563 -17.31 5.65 15.28
N VAL A 564 -17.73 6.83 14.85
CA VAL A 564 -19.13 7.12 14.47
C VAL A 564 -19.51 6.36 13.20
N ALA A 565 -18.67 6.40 12.17
CA ALA A 565 -18.88 5.68 10.92
C ALA A 565 -18.94 4.16 11.12
N ALA A 566 -18.03 3.60 11.94
CA ALA A 566 -18.01 2.17 12.25
C ALA A 566 -19.29 1.70 12.96
N ALA A 567 -19.87 2.53 13.83
CA ALA A 567 -21.15 2.22 14.49
C ALA A 567 -22.32 2.13 13.50
N SER A 568 -22.26 2.86 12.39
CA SER A 568 -23.21 2.78 11.27
C SER A 568 -22.84 1.72 10.22
N GLY A 569 -21.80 0.90 10.48
CA GLY A 569 -21.33 -0.13 9.54
C GLY A 569 -20.55 0.43 8.34
N LEU A 570 -20.08 1.67 8.41
CA LEU A 570 -19.31 2.34 7.37
C LEU A 570 -17.82 2.25 7.67
N ASP A 571 -17.04 1.91 6.64
CA ASP A 571 -15.57 1.88 6.70
C ASP A 571 -15.00 3.23 6.21
N VAL A 572 -13.97 3.73 6.89
CA VAL A 572 -13.33 5.03 6.59
C VAL A 572 -11.82 4.88 6.42
N PRO A 573 -11.18 5.73 5.59
CA PRO A 573 -9.73 5.70 5.43
C PRO A 573 -9.00 6.02 6.73
N ASP A 574 -7.88 5.32 6.98
CA ASP A 574 -6.96 5.62 8.10
C ASP A 574 -6.13 6.90 7.84
N ASP A 575 -5.99 7.32 6.57
CA ASP A 575 -5.28 8.53 6.18
C ASP A 575 -6.15 9.77 6.36
N GLU A 576 -5.62 10.81 7.03
CA GLU A 576 -6.37 12.03 7.35
C GLU A 576 -6.71 12.87 6.10
N GLY A 577 -5.86 12.84 5.07
CA GLY A 577 -6.11 13.53 3.80
C GLY A 577 -7.26 12.88 3.05
N ASP A 578 -7.28 11.55 2.97
CA ASP A 578 -8.39 10.84 2.33
C ASP A 578 -9.69 10.89 3.14
N LEU A 579 -9.58 10.88 4.47
CA LEU A 579 -10.73 11.10 5.33
C LEU A 579 -11.34 12.48 5.05
N ARG A 580 -10.52 13.49 4.77
CA ARG A 580 -11.00 14.83 4.38
C ARG A 580 -11.72 14.80 3.04
N ASP A 581 -11.15 14.16 2.03
CA ASP A 581 -11.80 14.00 0.71
C ASP A 581 -13.17 13.30 0.83
N VAL A 582 -13.23 12.26 1.67
CA VAL A 582 -14.45 11.51 1.97
C VAL A 582 -15.47 12.39 2.65
N LEU A 583 -15.07 13.10 3.70
CA LEU A 583 -15.96 14.00 4.45
C LEU A 583 -16.49 15.12 3.55
N GLU A 584 -15.66 15.67 2.68
CA GLU A 584 -16.10 16.69 1.74
C GLU A 584 -17.11 16.16 0.71
N ALA A 585 -16.97 14.91 0.28
CA ALA A 585 -17.94 14.25 -0.60
C ALA A 585 -19.26 13.94 0.13
N ASP A 586 -19.17 13.43 1.35
CA ASP A 586 -20.31 13.13 2.21
C ASP A 586 -21.09 14.42 2.55
N VAL A 587 -20.40 15.53 2.84
CA VAL A 587 -21.01 16.86 3.06
C VAL A 587 -21.81 17.32 1.85
N GLN A 588 -21.26 17.17 0.64
CA GLN A 588 -21.97 17.55 -0.57
C GLN A 588 -23.22 16.69 -0.78
N GLN A 589 -23.13 15.37 -0.54
CA GLN A 589 -24.28 14.48 -0.61
C GLN A 589 -25.37 14.86 0.41
N VAL A 590 -24.98 15.27 1.63
CA VAL A 590 -25.91 15.80 2.63
C VAL A 590 -26.58 17.07 2.11
N TYR A 591 -25.84 18.01 1.51
CA TYR A 591 -26.45 19.22 0.92
C TYR A 591 -27.44 18.91 -0.19
N ASP A 592 -27.10 18.00 -1.10
CA ASP A 592 -27.96 17.64 -2.23
C ASP A 592 -29.24 16.94 -1.75
N HIS A 593 -29.14 16.10 -0.72
CA HIS A 593 -30.28 15.42 -0.11
C HIS A 593 -31.25 16.41 0.56
N TRP A 594 -30.73 17.38 1.30
CA TRP A 594 -31.54 18.32 2.08
C TRP A 594 -31.93 19.60 1.33
N ARG A 595 -31.39 19.85 0.13
CA ARG A 595 -31.78 20.99 -0.74
C ARG A 595 -33.24 20.90 -1.19
N HIS A 596 -33.80 19.69 -1.27
CA HIS A 596 -35.15 19.42 -1.80
C HIS A 596 -36.13 18.81 -0.77
N ALA A 597 -35.72 18.70 0.51
CA ALA A 597 -36.47 18.05 1.60
C ALA A 597 -36.80 19.01 2.75
#